data_AF-T2IPJ6-F1
#
_entry.id   AF-T2IPJ6-F1
#
_cell.length_a   1.000
_cell.length_b   1.000
_cell.length_c   1.000
_cell.angle_alpha   90.00
_cell.angle_beta   90.00
_cell.angle_gamma   90.00
#
_symmetry.space_group_name_H-M   'P 1'
#
loop_
_entity.id
_entity.type
_entity.pdbx_description
1 polymer ?
#
loop_
_entity_poly.entity_id
_entity_poly.type
_entity_poly.pdbx_seq_one_letter_code
_entity_poly.pdbx_strand_id
1 'polypeptide(L)' 'MEFEWNPDKAIRNIQKHNISFTEAATVFNDPLSLTYPVMVEEKTLTPAK' A
#
# COMPACT_ATOMS: atom_id res chain seq x y z
N MET A 1 5.64 -5.73 -10.33
CA MET A 1 5.71 -5.21 -8.95
C MET A 1 5.55 -6.40 -8.04
N GLU A 2 6.48 -6.63 -7.12
CA GLU A 2 6.40 -7.72 -6.15
C GLU A 2 5.97 -7.13 -4.80
N PHE A 3 5.00 -7.76 -4.17
CA PHE A 3 4.46 -7.32 -2.89
C PHE A 3 4.60 -8.42 -1.86
N GLU A 4 4.97 -8.03 -0.64
CA GLU A 4 4.98 -8.90 0.53
C GLU A 4 3.98 -8.37 1.56
N TRP A 5 3.21 -9.26 2.16
CA TRP A 5 2.20 -8.93 3.16
C TRP A 5 2.42 -9.74 4.43
N ASN A 6 2.10 -9.13 5.57
CA ASN A 6 1.97 -9.87 6.81
C ASN A 6 0.80 -10.89 6.72
N PRO A 7 1.02 -12.17 7.04
CA PRO A 7 0.02 -13.23 6.88
C PRO A 7 -1.20 -13.05 7.79
N ASP A 8 -1.01 -12.60 9.04
CA ASP A 8 -2.11 -12.37 9.99
C ASP A 8 -3.04 -11.25 9.50
N LYS A 9 -2.46 -10.21 8.90
CA LYS A 9 -3.23 -9.12 8.28
C LYS A 9 -4.01 -9.61 7.06
N ALA A 10 -3.42 -10.49 6.24
CA ALA A 10 -4.09 -11.05 5.08
C ALA A 10 -5.34 -11.85 5.46
N ILE A 11 -5.25 -12.69 6.51
CA ILE A 11 -6.39 -13.44 7.04
C ILE A 11 -7.49 -12.48 7.52
N ARG A 12 -7.13 -11.47 8.32
CA ARG A 12 -8.11 -10.48 8.82
C ARG A 12 -8.74 -9.66 7.68
N ASN A 13 -7.99 -9.37 6.63
CA ASN A 13 -8.51 -8.64 5.46
C ASN A 13 -9.57 -9.45 4.74
N ILE A 14 -9.33 -10.74 4.51
CA ILE A 14 -10.32 -11.63 3.89
C ILE A 14 -11.57 -11.72 4.79
N GLN A 15 -11.41 -11.87 6.11
CA GLN A 15 -12.56 -11.91 7.02
C GLN A 15 -13.39 -10.62 7.02
N LYS A 16 -12.74 -9.45 6.92
CA LYS A 16 -13.40 -8.14 7.02
C LYS A 16 -13.95 -7.64 5.69
N HIS A 17 -13.23 -7.88 4.60
CA HIS A 17 -13.47 -7.28 3.29
C HIS A 17 -13.82 -8.31 2.21
N ASN A 18 -13.70 -9.60 2.53
CA ASN A 18 -13.98 -10.71 1.62
C ASN A 18 -13.19 -10.67 0.30
N ILE A 19 -12.03 -10.01 0.35
CA ILE A 19 -11.12 -9.85 -0.79
C ILE A 19 -9.68 -10.13 -0.33
N SER A 20 -8.89 -10.76 -1.19
CA SER A 20 -7.48 -11.02 -0.91
C SER A 20 -6.60 -9.81 -1.26
N PHE A 21 -5.42 -9.68 -0.63
CA PHE A 21 -4.48 -8.63 -1.04
C PHE A 21 -3.93 -8.84 -2.46
N THR A 22 -3.73 -10.10 -2.87
CA THR A 22 -3.33 -10.43 -4.25
C THR A 22 -4.35 -9.90 -5.28
N GLU A 23 -5.63 -10.08 -5.01
CA GLU A 23 -6.70 -9.58 -5.87
C GLU A 23 -6.79 -8.05 -5.83
N ALA A 24 -6.77 -7.45 -4.64
CA ALA A 24 -6.78 -5.99 -4.49
C ALA A 24 -5.57 -5.33 -5.18
N ALA A 25 -4.40 -5.98 -5.20
CA ALA A 25 -3.19 -5.46 -5.81
C ALA A 25 -3.27 -5.33 -7.34
N THR A 26 -4.25 -5.97 -7.98
CA THR A 26 -4.45 -5.83 -9.44
C THR A 26 -4.76 -4.40 -9.85
N VAL A 27 -5.34 -3.58 -8.96
CA VAL A 27 -5.64 -2.16 -9.20
C VAL A 27 -4.38 -1.34 -9.54
N PHE A 28 -3.21 -1.75 -9.07
CA PHE A 28 -1.94 -1.08 -9.37
C PHE A 28 -1.48 -1.30 -10.81
N ASN A 29 -2.03 -2.30 -11.50
CA ASN A 29 -1.75 -2.57 -12.91
C ASN A 29 -2.87 -2.07 -13.84
N ASP A 30 -3.91 -1.43 -13.30
CA ASP A 30 -4.99 -0.88 -14.12
C ASP A 30 -4.50 0.39 -14.85
N PRO A 31 -4.47 0.40 -16.19
CA PRO A 31 -4.02 1.56 -16.97
C PRO A 31 -4.91 2.80 -16.83
N LEU A 32 -6.12 2.66 -16.30
CA LEU A 32 -7.04 3.76 -16.02
C LEU A 32 -6.96 4.25 -14.57
N SER A 33 -6.08 3.65 -13.76
CA SER A 33 -5.88 4.04 -12.37
C SER A 33 -5.24 5.43 -12.28
N LEU A 34 -5.90 6.35 -11.57
CA LEU A 34 -5.39 7.69 -11.27
C LEU A 34 -4.87 7.72 -9.83
N THR A 35 -3.58 8.01 -9.65
CA THR A 35 -2.96 8.21 -8.33
C THR A 35 -2.49 9.65 -8.20
N TYR A 36 -2.85 10.33 -7.11
CA TYR A 36 -2.38 11.68 -6.82
C TYR A 36 -1.18 11.62 -5.86
N PRO A 37 -0.01 12.20 -6.21
CA PRO A 37 1.11 12.26 -5.30
C PRO A 37 0.80 13.23 -4.17
N VAL A 38 0.90 12.76 -2.93
CA VAL A 38 0.90 13.66 -1.77
C VAL A 38 2.30 14.25 -1.65
N MET A 39 2.40 15.58 -1.65
CA MET A 39 3.66 16.27 -1.34
C MET A 39 3.97 16.05 0.14
N VAL A 40 4.87 15.12 0.43
CA VAL A 40 5.42 14.98 1.77
C VAL A 40 6.58 15.96 1.87
N GLU A 41 6.46 17.00 2.71
CA GLU A 41 7.63 17.79 3.06
C GLU A 41 8.65 16.87 3.71
N GLU A 42 9.80 16.66 3.04
CA GLU A 42 10.96 16.03 3.67
C GLU A 42 11.41 16.93 4.82
N LYS A 43 10.88 16.69 6.03
CA LYS A 43 11.43 17.29 7.23
C LYS A 43 12.82 16.70 7.41
N THR A 44 13.82 17.43 6.91
CA THR A 44 15.24 17.14 7.12
C THR A 44 15.48 16.92 8.61
N LEU A 45 15.76 15.67 8.99
CA LEU A 45 16.35 15.36 10.28
C LEU A 45 17.79 15.89 10.22
N THR A 46 17.95 17.15 10.59
CA THR A 46 19.28 17.70 10.89
C THR A 46 19.76 17.05 12.20
N PRO A 47 20.96 16.45 12.23
CA PRO A 47 21.52 15.96 13.48
C PRO A 47 21.84 17.17 14.36
N ALA A 48 21.27 17.19 15.57
CA ALA A 48 21.53 18.23 16.56
C ALA A 48 23.03 18.28 16.89
N LYS A 49 23.58 19.50 16.86
CA LYS A 49 24.90 19.82 17.41
C LYS A 49 24.81 19.98 18.92
#